data_AF-M1AFP6-F1
#
_entry.id   AF-M1AFP6-F1
#
_cell.length_a   1.000
_cell.length_b   1.000
_cell.length_c   1.000
_cell.angle_alpha   90.00
_cell.angle_beta   90.00
_cell.angle_gamma   90.00
#
_symmetry.space_group_name_H-M   'P 1'
#
loop_
_entity.id
_entity.type
_entity.pdbx_description
1 polymer ?
#
loop_
_entity_poly.entity_id
_entity_poly.type
_entity_poly.pdbx_seq_one_letter_code
_entity_poly.pdbx_strand_id
1 'polypeptide(L)'
;MAYLSLAAVAAAAQSGVISKFGQPELQWMKVCNLYGKFCNQIGEGIASSVIVSLSMIALSGISAFSLFRLYGNNGGKSNAR
;
A
#
# COMPACT_ATOMS: atom_id res chain seq x y z
N MET A 1 -4.18 -0.11 -9.98
CA MET A 1 -3.06 0.60 -9.31
C MET A 1 -2.89 0.26 -7.84
N ALA A 2 -3.95 -0.04 -7.07
CA ALA A 2 -3.86 -0.34 -5.63
C ALA A 2 -2.87 -1.45 -5.25
N TYR A 3 -2.78 -2.52 -6.07
CA TYR A 3 -1.80 -3.59 -5.87
C TYR A 3 -0.35 -3.10 -6.02
N LEU A 4 -0.07 -2.32 -7.07
CA LEU A 4 1.27 -1.80 -7.35
C LEU A 4 1.72 -0.82 -6.28
N SER A 5 0.83 0.06 -5.79
CA SER A 5 1.15 1.01 -4.72
C SER A 5 1.47 0.28 -3.42
N LEU A 6 0.67 -0.72 -3.05
CA LEU A 6 0.92 -1.52 -1.86
C LEU A 6 2.26 -2.27 -1.95
N ALA A 7 2.56 -2.88 -3.10
CA ALA A 7 3.83 -3.56 -3.32
C ALA A 7 5.04 -2.62 -3.22
N ALA A 8 4.94 -1.42 -3.81
CA ALA A 8 6.00 -0.41 -3.73
C ALA A 8 6.23 0.07 -2.29
N VAL A 9 5.15 0.32 -1.54
CA VAL A 9 5.21 0.71 -0.14
C VAL A 9 5.79 -0.40 0.73
N ALA A 10 5.43 -1.67 0.47
CA ALA A 10 6.00 -2.82 1.17
C ALA A 10 7.51 -2.96 0.93
N ALA A 11 7.96 -2.80 -0.32
CA ALA A 11 9.39 -2.81 -0.65
C ALA A 11 10.15 -1.66 0.03
N ALA A 12 9.57 -0.45 0.05
CA ALA A 12 10.13 0.70 0.76
C ALA A 12 10.16 0.48 2.28
N ALA A 13 9.13 -0.16 2.86
CA ALA A 13 9.10 -0.50 4.27
C ALA A 13 10.21 -1.52 4.62
N GLN A 14 10.41 -2.55 3.80
CA GLN A 14 11.48 -3.52 3.99
C GLN A 14 12.86 -2.87 3.94
N SER A 15 13.13 -2.01 2.96
CA SER A 15 14.41 -1.28 2.92
C SER A 15 14.59 -0.34 4.11
N GLY A 16 13.51 0.27 4.60
CA GLY A 16 13.49 1.06 5.84
C GLY A 16 13.81 0.24 7.10
N VAL A 17 13.31 -1.00 7.21
CA VAL A 17 13.61 -1.92 8.32
C VAL A 17 15.11 -2.24 8.34
N ILE A 18 15.69 -2.58 7.18
CA ILE A 18 17.13 -2.83 7.07
C ILE A 18 17.93 -1.56 7.44
N SER A 19 17.46 -0.38 7.02
CA SER A 19 18.04 0.95 7.37
C SER A 19 18.04 1.25 8.87
N LYS A 20 17.01 0.78 9.60
CA LYS A 20 16.85 1.05 11.03
C LYS A 20 17.58 0.04 11.91
N PHE A 21 17.48 -1.25 11.59
CA PHE A 21 18.06 -2.32 12.42
C PHE A 21 19.47 -2.73 11.99
N GLY A 22 19.83 -2.49 10.72
CA GLY A 22 21.07 -3.01 10.13
C GLY A 22 21.01 -4.53 9.92
N GLN A 23 22.02 -5.06 9.26
CA GLN A 23 22.22 -6.49 9.09
C GLN A 23 23.68 -6.84 9.38
N PRO A 24 24.00 -7.38 10.58
CA PRO A 24 25.37 -7.65 10.97
C PRO A 24 26.04 -8.71 10.07
N GLU A 25 25.28 -9.72 9.61
CA GLU A 25 25.75 -10.78 8.71
C GLU A 25 26.23 -10.24 7.36
N LEU A 26 25.68 -9.11 6.91
CA LEU A 26 25.97 -8.46 5.64
C LEU A 26 26.91 -7.25 5.82
N GLN A 27 27.50 -7.07 7.01
CA GLN A 27 28.22 -5.86 7.43
C GLN A 27 27.42 -4.55 7.22
N TRP A 28 26.10 -4.64 7.19
CA TRP A 28 25.25 -3.50 6.90
C TRP A 28 24.95 -2.71 8.18
N MET A 29 25.58 -1.54 8.30
CA MET A 29 25.47 -0.68 9.47
C MET A 29 24.10 0.03 9.53
N LYS A 30 23.64 0.41 10.73
CA LYS A 30 22.38 1.13 10.93
C LYS A 30 22.45 2.53 10.32
N VAL A 31 22.01 2.67 9.07
CA VAL A 31 22.01 3.96 8.34
C VAL A 31 21.22 5.04 9.09
N CYS A 32 20.12 4.66 9.74
CA CYS A 32 19.32 5.59 10.54
C CYS A 32 20.06 6.14 11.78
N ASN A 33 21.17 5.54 12.21
CA ASN A 33 21.98 6.09 13.31
C ASN A 33 22.81 7.29 12.84
N LEU A 34 23.30 7.27 11.59
CA LEU A 34 23.99 8.41 10.98
C LEU A 34 23.01 9.50 10.50
N TYR A 35 21.88 9.12 9.88
CA TYR A 35 20.92 10.04 9.26
C TYR A 35 19.55 10.01 9.96
N GLY A 36 19.52 10.27 11.26
CA GLY A 36 18.31 10.16 12.09
C GLY A 36 17.13 11.00 11.61
N LYS A 37 17.35 12.28 11.24
CA LYS A 37 16.28 13.17 10.77
C LYS A 37 15.64 12.70 9.47
N PHE A 38 16.46 12.26 8.52
CA PHE A 38 16.00 11.73 7.24
C PHE A 38 15.20 10.43 7.44
N CYS A 39 15.67 9.53 8.30
CA CYS A 39 14.94 8.31 8.61
C CYS A 39 13.59 8.57 9.28
N ASN A 40 13.48 9.60 10.13
CA ASN A 40 12.18 9.96 10.70
C ASN A 40 11.21 10.44 9.62
N GLN A 41 11.67 11.33 8.74
CA GLN A 41 10.85 11.91 7.67
C GLN A 41 10.40 10.86 6.65
N ILE A 42 11.29 9.95 6.22
CA ILE A 42 10.90 8.83 5.36
C ILE A 42 9.97 7.86 6.09
N GLY A 43 10.19 7.62 7.39
CA GLY A 43 9.29 6.80 8.20
C GLY A 43 7.86 7.33 8.20
N GLU A 44 7.69 8.64 8.38
CA GLU A 44 6.38 9.32 8.30
C GLU A 44 5.78 9.25 6.89
N GLY A 45 6.61 9.38 5.85
CA GLY A 45 6.22 9.20 4.45
C GLY A 45 5.72 7.78 4.14
N ILE A 46 6.42 6.76 4.61
CA ILE A 46 6.00 5.36 4.44
C ILE A 46 4.69 5.12 5.21
N ALA A 47 4.58 5.60 6.45
CA ALA A 47 3.35 5.45 7.24
C ALA A 47 2.13 6.06 6.53
N SER A 48 2.25 7.28 6.02
CA SER A 48 1.16 7.93 5.26
C SER A 48 0.85 7.21 3.95
N SER A 49 1.86 6.69 3.24
CA SER A 49 1.65 5.93 2.00
C SER A 49 0.91 4.59 2.20
N VAL A 50 1.08 3.94 3.36
CA VAL A 50 0.31 2.75 3.73
C VAL A 50 -1.16 3.10 3.89
N ILE A 51 -1.47 4.19 4.60
CA ILE A 51 -2.84 4.66 4.83
C ILE A 51 -3.54 4.95 3.49
N VAL A 52 -2.86 5.65 2.58
CA VAL A 52 -3.38 5.95 1.24
C VAL A 52 -3.58 4.69 0.41
N SER A 53 -2.67 3.72 0.50
CA SER A 53 -2.82 2.45 -0.24
C SER A 53 -4.03 1.65 0.25
N LEU A 54 -4.27 1.61 1.56
CA LEU A 54 -5.44 0.93 2.14
C LEU A 54 -6.75 1.62 1.77
N SER A 55 -6.81 2.96 1.81
CA SER A 55 -8.01 3.69 1.39
C SER A 55 -8.31 3.47 -0.09
N MET A 56 -7.29 3.41 -0.94
CA MET A 56 -7.45 3.07 -2.37
C MET A 56 -8.04 1.67 -2.58
N ILE A 57 -7.61 0.68 -1.78
CA ILE A 57 -8.16 -0.69 -1.82
C ILE A 57 -9.64 -0.67 -1.42
N ALA A 58 -9.98 0.01 -0.33
CA ALA A 58 -11.36 0.14 0.13
C ALA A 58 -12.26 0.81 -0.91
N LEU A 59 -11.82 1.93 -1.49
CA LEU A 59 -12.55 2.65 -2.55
C LEU A 59 -12.75 1.79 -3.80
N SER A 60 -11.73 1.01 -4.19
CA SER A 60 -11.83 0.07 -5.31
C SER A 60 -12.89 -1.01 -5.03
N GLY A 61 -12.92 -1.54 -3.80
CA GLY A 61 -13.92 -2.52 -3.37
C GLY A 61 -15.34 -1.96 -3.33
N ILE A 62 -15.52 -0.75 -2.78
CA ILE A 62 -16.82 -0.06 -2.74
C ILE A 62 -17.32 0.21 -4.16
N SER A 63 -16.45 0.67 -5.05
CA SER A 63 -16.78 0.89 -6.47
C SER A 63 -17.26 -0.40 -7.14
N ALA A 64 -16.50 -1.49 -7.00
CA ALA A 64 -16.88 -2.79 -7.54
C ALA A 64 -18.23 -3.28 -6.96
N PHE A 65 -18.41 -3.22 -5.63
CA PHE A 65 -19.64 -3.62 -4.96
C PHE A 65 -20.84 -2.80 -5.45
N SER A 66 -20.68 -1.48 -5.58
CA SER A 66 -21.75 -0.60 -6.06
C SER A 66 -22.18 -0.93 -7.50
N LEU A 67 -21.21 -1.27 -8.36
CA LEU A 67 -21.45 -1.70 -9.74
C LEU A 67 -22.21 -3.01 -9.80
N PHE A 68 -21.74 -4.03 -9.06
CA PHE A 68 -22.43 -5.32 -8.99
C PHE A 68 -23.83 -5.20 -8.38
N ARG A 69 -24.04 -4.30 -7.41
CA ARG A 69 -25.36 -4.06 -6.84
C ARG A 69 -26.32 -3.36 -7.80
N LEU A 70 -25.86 -2.36 -8.57
CA LEU A 70 -26.71 -1.63 -9.52
C LEU A 70 -27.04 -2.45 -10.78
N TYR A 71 -26.06 -3.20 -11.31
CA TYR A 71 -26.21 -3.94 -12.58
C TYR A 71 -26.50 -5.43 -12.40
N GLY A 72 -26.18 -6.03 -11.25
CA GLY A 72 -26.37 -7.48 -11.01
C GLY A 72 -27.84 -7.93 -10.95
N ASN A 73 -28.78 -7.05 -10.64
CA ASN A 73 -30.22 -7.36 -10.60
C ASN A 73 -30.97 -7.10 -11.92
N ASN A 74 -30.35 -6.43 -12.90
CA ASN A 74 -30.99 -6.09 -14.19
C ASN A 74 -30.66 -7.06 -15.34
N GLY A 75 -29.73 -8.00 -15.15
CA GLY A 75 -29.38 -9.03 -16.13
C GLY A 75 -30.49 -10.06 -16.41
N GLY A 76 -31.54 -10.11 -15.60
CA GLY A 76 -32.66 -11.04 -15.76
C GLY A 76 -33.87 -10.53 -16.53
N LYS A 77 -33.88 -9.27 -17.01
CA LYS A 77 -35.08 -8.64 -17.61
C LYS A 77 -34.93 -8.10 -19.03
N SER A 78 -33.79 -8.34 -19.68
CA SER A 78 -33.56 -7.98 -21.10
C SER A 78 -33.37 -9.22 -21.97
N ASN A 79 -34.24 -10.23 -21.82
CA ASN A 79 -34.37 -11.33 -22.79
C ASN A 79 -35.83 -11.81 -22.90
N ALA A 80 -36.76 -10.87 -22.80
CA ALA A 80 -38.17 -11.07 -23.10
C ALA A 80 -38.57 -10.14 -24.25
N ARG A 81 -37.93 -10.32 -25.41
CA ARG A 81 -38.52 -10.01 -26.72
C ARG A 81 -37.84 -10.82 -27.81
#